data_AF-A0A420ZAK4-F1
#
_entry.id   AF-A0A420ZAK4-F1
#
_cell.length_a   1.000
_cell.length_b   1.000
_cell.length_c   1.000
_cell.angle_alpha   90.00
_cell.angle_beta   90.00
_cell.angle_gamma   90.00
#
_symmetry.space_group_name_H-M   'P 1'
#
loop_
_entity.id
_entity.type
_entity.pdbx_description
1 polymer ?
#
loop_
_entity_poly.entity_id
_entity_poly.type
_entity_poly.pdbx_seq_one_letter_code
_entity_poly.pdbx_strand_id
1 'polypeptide(L)' 'MRKKDLIKTMIVDGQNREWPELKQRQIAVPLTSGKIVSVIGPRRSGKTYLLYSTIKKLLKKGVSKEKIIY' A
#
# COMPACT_ATOMS: atom_id res chain seq x y z
N MET A 1 19.41 -18.57 8.49
CA MET A 1 18.01 -18.33 8.06
C MET A 1 17.93 -18.40 6.55
N ARG A 2 16.97 -19.13 5.95
CA ARG A 2 16.88 -19.22 4.48
C ARG A 2 16.27 -17.93 3.92
N LYS A 3 16.69 -17.48 2.73
CA LYS A 3 16.18 -16.25 2.07
C LYS A 3 14.66 -16.21 1.95
N LYS A 4 14.02 -17.37 1.75
CA LYS A 4 12.56 -17.52 1.68
C LYS A 4 11.88 -17.12 2.99
N ASP A 5 12.48 -17.45 4.12
CA ASP A 5 11.90 -17.17 5.44
C ASP A 5 11.96 -15.67 5.73
N LEU A 6 13.02 -14.97 5.28
CA LEU A 6 13.13 -13.51 5.38
C LEU A 6 12.00 -12.78 4.65
N ILE A 7 11.71 -13.17 3.41
CA ILE A 7 10.66 -12.53 2.60
C ILE A 7 9.29 -12.74 3.26
N LYS A 8 9.02 -13.94 3.79
CA LYS A 8 7.78 -14.21 4.50
C LYS A 8 7.61 -13.30 5.71
N THR A 9 8.66 -13.16 6.52
CA THR A 9 8.65 -12.27 7.68
C THR A 9 8.36 -10.83 7.27
N MET A 10 9.05 -10.31 6.24
CA MET A 10 8.80 -8.95 5.73
C MET A 10 7.35 -8.73 5.27
N ILE A 11 6.75 -9.71 4.59
CA ILE A 11 5.35 -9.62 4.15
C ILE A 11 4.40 -9.61 5.36
N VAL A 12 4.59 -10.52 6.32
CA VAL A 12 3.73 -10.62 7.51
C VAL A 12 3.85 -9.35 8.37
N ASP A 13 5.07 -8.84 8.55
CA ASP A 13 5.31 -7.60 9.30
C ASP A 13 4.63 -6.40 8.63
N GLY A 14 4.72 -6.30 7.30
CA GLY A 14 4.03 -5.27 6.52
C GLY A 14 2.50 -5.36 6.64
N GLN A 15 1.94 -6.56 6.62
CA GLN A 15 0.50 -6.80 6.74
C GLN A 15 -0.04 -6.55 8.15
N ASN A 16 0.76 -6.76 9.19
CA ASN A 16 0.39 -6.51 10.58
C ASN A 16 0.70 -5.09 11.06
N ARG A 17 1.28 -4.25 10.20
CA ARG A 17 1.67 -2.89 10.54
C ARG A 17 0.45 -1.99 10.79
N GLU A 18 0.54 -1.18 11.83
CA GLU A 18 -0.38 -0.05 12.02
C GLU A 18 -0.03 1.10 11.08
N TRP A 19 -1.04 1.63 10.40
CA TRP A 19 -0.85 2.73 9.45
C TRP A 19 -0.93 4.07 10.18
N PRO A 20 -0.03 5.03 9.86
CA PRO A 20 -0.05 6.35 10.48
C PRO A 20 -1.36 7.09 10.19
N GLU A 21 -1.65 8.16 10.93
CA GLU A 21 -2.73 9.07 10.57
C GLU A 21 -2.47 9.69 9.19
N LEU A 22 -3.46 9.60 8.30
CA LEU A 22 -3.35 10.03 6.92
C LEU A 22 -4.29 11.20 6.67
N LYS A 23 -3.74 12.32 6.19
CA LYS A 23 -4.55 13.34 5.51
C LYS A 23 -4.96 12.82 4.14
N GLN A 24 -6.24 12.98 3.79
CA GLN A 24 -6.71 12.59 2.46
C GLN A 24 -6.02 13.44 1.39
N ARG A 25 -5.56 12.78 0.32
CA ARG A 25 -5.03 13.43 -0.87
C ARG A 25 -6.17 13.64 -1.87
N GLN A 26 -6.14 14.77 -2.58
CA GLN A 26 -7.10 15.08 -3.65
C GLN A 26 -6.98 14.11 -4.84
N ILE A 27 -5.77 13.58 -5.06
CA ILE A 27 -5.48 12.61 -6.12
C ILE A 27 -5.83 11.20 -5.64
N ALA A 28 -6.45 10.40 -6.50
CA ALA A 28 -6.76 9.00 -6.26
C ALA A 28 -6.15 8.11 -7.35
N VAL A 29 -5.68 6.92 -6.95
CA VAL A 29 -5.25 5.88 -7.90
C VAL A 29 -6.49 5.23 -8.51
N PRO A 30 -6.57 5.06 -9.84
CA PRO A 30 -7.72 4.43 -10.50
C PRO A 30 -7.71 2.91 -10.28
N LEU A 31 -8.51 2.46 -9.30
CA LEU A 31 -8.57 1.06 -8.86
C LEU A 31 -9.30 0.12 -9.82
N THR A 32 -10.13 0.64 -10.71
CA THR A 32 -10.98 -0.14 -11.64
C THR A 32 -10.48 -0.12 -13.08
N SER A 33 -9.26 0.35 -13.32
CA SER A 33 -8.72 0.51 -14.68
C SER A 33 -8.48 -0.82 -15.41
N GLY A 34 -8.43 -1.95 -14.69
CA GLY A 34 -8.01 -3.25 -15.23
C GLY A 34 -6.55 -3.28 -15.69
N LYS A 35 -5.76 -2.25 -15.37
CA LYS A 35 -4.37 -2.07 -15.80
C LYS A 35 -3.44 -1.94 -14.61
N ILE A 36 -2.15 -2.19 -14.86
CA ILE A 36 -1.09 -1.87 -13.91
C ILE A 36 -0.91 -0.35 -13.88
N VAL A 37 -0.93 0.25 -12.70
CA VAL A 37 -0.77 1.70 -12.50
C VAL A 37 0.52 1.98 -11.76
N SER A 38 1.39 2.79 -12.37
CA SER A 38 2.66 3.25 -11.77
C SER A 38 2.53 4.69 -11.26
N VAL A 39 2.87 4.92 -9.98
CA VAL A 39 2.87 6.26 -9.36
C VAL A 39 4.30 6.84 -9.40
N ILE A 40 4.52 7.85 -10.23
CA ILE A 40 5.83 8.50 -10.43
C ILE A 40 5.88 9.93 -9.88
N GLY A 41 7.08 10.49 -9.71
CA GLY A 41 7.30 11.88 -9.30
C GLY A 41 8.53 12.08 -8.39
N PRO A 42 8.87 13.34 -8.05
CA PRO A 42 10.11 13.67 -7.34
C PRO A 42 10.16 13.13 -5.89
N ARG A 43 11.36 13.01 -5.32
CA ARG A 43 11.54 12.57 -3.91
C ARG A 43 10.74 13.50 -2.98
N ARG A 44 10.10 12.93 -1.95
CA ARG A 44 9.23 13.63 -0.98
C ARG A 44 7.94 14.26 -1.55
N SER A 45 7.53 13.95 -2.78
CA SER A 45 6.22 14.39 -3.32
C SER A 45 4.99 13.74 -2.68
N GLY A 46 5.16 12.89 -1.66
CA GLY A 46 4.06 12.26 -0.95
C GLY A 46 3.51 10.98 -1.59
N LYS A 47 4.21 10.36 -2.56
CA LYS A 47 3.81 9.08 -3.18
C LYS A 47 3.52 7.98 -2.15
N THR A 48 4.39 7.82 -1.15
CA THR A 48 4.21 6.87 -0.05
C THR A 48 2.88 7.10 0.68
N TYR A 49 2.55 8.36 0.99
CA TYR A 49 1.29 8.70 1.64
C TYR A 49 0.07 8.51 0.72
N LEU A 50 0.23 8.69 -0.59
CA LEU A 50 -0.80 8.35 -1.57
C LEU A 50 -1.09 6.84 -1.55
N LEU A 51 -0.05 6.00 -1.52
CA LEU A 51 -0.19 4.55 -1.40
C LEU A 51 -0.86 4.16 -0.08
N TYR A 52 -0.43 4.72 1.06
CA TYR A 52 -1.10 4.47 2.34
C TYR A 52 -2.58 4.84 2.32
N SER A 53 -2.91 5.99 1.73
CA SER A 53 -4.32 6.42 1.62
C SER A 53 -5.14 5.48 0.73
N THR A 54 -4.50 4.90 -0.29
CA THR A 54 -5.11 3.94 -1.20
C THR A 54 -5.33 2.59 -0.50
N ILE A 55 -4.33 2.10 0.25
CA ILE A 55 -4.42 0.89 1.08
C ILE A 55 -5.55 1.05 2.10
N LYS A 56 -5.62 2.17 2.83
CA LYS A 56 -6.69 2.44 3.80
C LYS A 56 -8.08 2.44 3.15
N LYS A 57 -8.21 2.95 1.91
CA LYS A 57 -9.47 2.90 1.14
C LYS A 57 -9.82 1.46 0.73
N LEU A 58 -8.85 0.65 0.31
CA LEU A 58 -9.05 -0.76 -0.05
C LEU A 58 -9.50 -1.60 1.15
N LEU A 59 -8.83 -1.44 2.30
CA LEU A 59 -9.20 -2.11 3.55
C LEU A 59 -10.63 -1.74 3.98
N LYS A 60 -10.98 -0.44 3.91
CA LYS A 60 -12.36 0.03 4.18
C LYS A 60 -13.41 -0.54 3.23
N LYS A 61 -13.03 -0.91 2.00
CA LYS A 61 -13.90 -1.58 1.03
C LYS A 61 -13.97 -3.10 1.23
N GLY A 62 -13.34 -3.64 2.26
CA GLY A 62 -13.34 -5.08 2.56
C GLY A 62 -12.27 -5.90 1.85
N VAL A 63 -11.27 -5.26 1.22
CA VAL A 63 -10.13 -6.00 0.66
C VAL A 63 -9.28 -6.54 1.80
N SER A 64 -9.03 -7.85 1.80
CA SER A 64 -8.17 -8.52 2.79
C SER A 64 -6.75 -7.99 2.75
N LYS A 65 -6.13 -7.79 3.93
CA LYS A 65 -4.74 -7.30 4.03
C LYS A 65 -3.73 -8.23 3.35
N GLU A 66 -4.05 -9.52 3.26
CA GLU A 66 -3.24 -10.55 2.61
C GLU A 66 -3.13 -10.33 1.10
N LYS A 67 -4.06 -9.58 0.49
CA LYS A 67 -4.05 -9.17 -0.92
C LYS A 67 -3.25 -7.89 -1.17
N ILE A 68 -2.61 -7.34 -0.14
CA ILE A 68 -1.83 -6.10 -0.19
C ILE A 68 -0.40 -6.41 0.23
N ILE A 69 0.56 -5.97 -0.58
CA ILE A 69 2.00 -6.06 -0.30
C ILE A 69 2.57 -4.65 -0.38
N TYR A 70 3.29 -4.24 0.66
CA TYR A 70 3.96 -2.94 0.76
C TYR A 70 5.26 -3.08 1.56
#